data_AF-A0AAX2BA39-F1
#
_entry.id   AF-A0AAX2BA39-F1
#
_cell.length_a   1.000
_cell.length_b   1.000
_cell.length_c   1.000
_cell.angle_alpha   90.00
_cell.angle_beta   90.00
_cell.angle_gamma   90.00
#
_symmetry.space_group_name_H-M   'P 1'
#
loop_
_entity.id
_entity.type
_entity.pdbx_description
1 polymer ?
#
loop_
_entity_poly.entity_id
_entity_poly.type
_entity_poly.pdbx_seq_one_letter_code
_entity_poly.pdbx_strand_id
1 'polypeptide(L)'
;MNNTLLPPSASAWMRGAEAATAKLSGITVAIRTLWTPTACPVDLLPYLAWALSVDRWDKNWPAEKKIASIQQSYWLHRRKGTRAAVRRVIEDMGFSATFAEWFDVGDEPGTFRLEIDVNEVGLTPKTLDELNRLIGDAKPVSRHLAQMTISTSARGNAWIGVAPFDGAITTVYPPGYTPDDSIYFDGAAHYSGNYYFSGEQK
;
A
#
# COMPACT_ATOMS: atom_id res chain seq x y z
N MET A 1 -17.82 -49.60 22.85
CA MET A 1 -18.40 -50.32 21.69
C MET A 1 -17.34 -51.27 21.17
N ASN A 2 -17.69 -52.51 20.86
CA ASN A 2 -16.75 -53.52 20.36
C ASN A 2 -16.25 -53.07 18.99
N ASN A 3 -14.96 -52.73 18.88
CA ASN A 3 -14.31 -52.21 17.67
C ASN A 3 -13.76 -53.31 16.76
N THR A 4 -14.20 -54.56 16.95
CA THR A 4 -13.77 -55.73 16.18
C THR A 4 -14.80 -56.05 15.11
N LEU A 5 -14.32 -56.25 13.89
CA LEU A 5 -15.08 -56.74 12.74
C LEU A 5 -15.19 -58.27 12.75
N LEU A 6 -14.50 -58.95 13.68
CA LEU A 6 -14.48 -60.40 13.79
C LEU A 6 -15.65 -60.95 14.61
N PRO A 7 -16.16 -62.16 14.28
CA PRO A 7 -17.16 -62.84 15.07
C PRO A 7 -16.59 -63.27 16.44
N PRO A 8 -17.44 -63.50 17.46
CA PRO A 8 -17.00 -63.93 18.79
C PRO A 8 -16.15 -65.21 18.81
N SER A 9 -16.35 -66.09 17.83
CA SER A 9 -15.63 -67.36 17.65
C SER A 9 -14.22 -67.22 17.04
N ALA A 10 -13.77 -66.00 16.71
CA ALA A 10 -12.48 -65.81 16.04
C ALA A 10 -11.29 -66.24 16.90
N SER A 11 -10.31 -66.90 16.27
CA SER A 11 -9.11 -67.40 16.93
C SER A 11 -8.13 -66.28 17.31
N ALA A 12 -7.18 -66.59 18.21
CA ALA A 12 -6.16 -65.62 18.64
C ALA A 12 -5.32 -65.09 17.47
N TRP A 13 -5.02 -65.93 16.47
CA TRP A 13 -4.30 -65.50 15.27
C TRP A 13 -5.12 -64.49 14.45
N MET A 14 -6.42 -64.73 14.25
CA MET A 14 -7.30 -63.83 13.51
C MET A 14 -7.39 -62.46 14.20
N ARG A 15 -7.52 -62.45 15.53
CA ARG A 15 -7.49 -61.21 16.32
C ARG A 15 -6.14 -60.49 16.24
N GLY A 16 -5.03 -61.24 16.22
CA GLY A 16 -3.69 -60.68 16.00
C GLY A 16 -3.53 -60.06 14.61
N ALA A 17 -4.07 -60.71 13.58
CA ALA A 17 -4.07 -60.20 12.20
C ALA A 17 -4.95 -58.94 12.05
N GLU A 18 -6.15 -58.92 12.65
CA GLU A 18 -7.03 -57.73 12.69
C GLU A 18 -6.34 -56.54 13.38
N ALA A 19 -5.68 -56.76 14.52
CA ALA A 19 -4.97 -55.69 15.22
C ALA A 19 -3.80 -55.13 14.38
N ALA A 20 -3.13 -55.98 13.60
CA ALA A 20 -2.06 -55.55 12.72
C ALA A 20 -2.59 -54.72 11.53
N THR A 21 -3.70 -55.11 10.93
CA THR A 21 -4.30 -54.41 9.78
C THR A 21 -5.10 -53.16 10.17
N ALA A 22 -5.64 -53.09 11.38
CA ALA A 22 -6.33 -51.91 11.90
C ALA A 22 -5.46 -50.64 11.87
N LYS A 23 -4.12 -50.79 11.93
CA LYS A 23 -3.17 -49.68 11.81
C LYS A 23 -3.24 -48.96 10.45
N LEU A 24 -3.58 -49.66 9.36
CA LEU A 24 -3.78 -49.05 8.04
C LEU A 24 -4.99 -48.13 8.02
N SER A 25 -6.08 -48.53 8.68
CA SER A 25 -7.29 -47.70 8.82
C SER A 25 -7.09 -46.49 9.73
N GLY A 26 -6.02 -46.48 10.55
CA GLY A 26 -5.63 -45.36 11.40
C GLY A 26 -4.83 -44.26 10.68
N ILE A 27 -4.45 -44.45 9.40
CA ILE A 27 -3.76 -43.42 8.62
C ILE A 27 -4.76 -42.30 8.34
N THR A 28 -4.49 -41.11 8.90
CA THR A 28 -5.35 -39.94 8.74
C THR A 28 -5.38 -39.49 7.28
N VAL A 29 -6.53 -39.63 6.62
CA VAL A 29 -6.75 -39.12 5.26
C VAL A 29 -7.17 -37.65 5.32
N ALA A 30 -6.18 -36.76 5.33
CA ALA A 30 -6.40 -35.30 5.43
C ALA A 30 -6.62 -34.61 4.07
N ILE A 31 -7.13 -35.31 3.03
CA ILE A 31 -7.26 -34.74 1.68
C ILE A 31 -8.17 -33.49 1.65
N ARG A 32 -9.23 -33.48 2.47
CA ARG A 32 -10.15 -32.33 2.56
C ARG A 32 -9.45 -31.05 3.04
N THR A 33 -8.42 -31.16 3.88
CA THR A 33 -7.73 -29.98 4.41
C THR A 33 -6.95 -29.27 3.31
N LEU A 34 -6.47 -30.00 2.30
CA LEU A 34 -5.73 -29.44 1.17
C LEU A 34 -6.53 -28.43 0.33
N TRP A 35 -7.85 -28.55 0.31
CA TRP A 35 -8.74 -27.64 -0.43
C TRP A 35 -9.35 -26.52 0.44
N THR A 36 -9.04 -26.51 1.73
CA THR A 36 -9.55 -25.53 2.69
C THR A 36 -8.43 -24.56 3.05
N PRO A 37 -8.43 -23.29 2.57
CA PRO A 37 -7.29 -22.38 2.74
C PRO A 37 -6.82 -22.22 4.20
N THR A 38 -7.74 -22.21 5.15
CA THR A 38 -7.44 -22.04 6.59
C THR A 38 -6.94 -23.30 7.28
N ALA A 39 -7.20 -24.48 6.71
CA ALA A 39 -6.80 -25.78 7.29
C ALA A 39 -5.68 -26.47 6.49
N CYS A 40 -5.33 -25.95 5.32
CA CYS A 40 -4.27 -26.46 4.47
C CYS A 40 -2.90 -26.20 5.14
N PRO A 41 -1.99 -27.20 5.19
CA PRO A 41 -0.63 -26.98 5.64
C PRO A 41 0.05 -25.84 4.86
N VAL A 42 0.76 -24.95 5.57
CA VAL A 42 1.33 -23.72 4.99
C VAL A 42 2.24 -24.01 3.80
N ASP A 43 3.01 -25.10 3.86
CA ASP A 43 3.92 -25.53 2.80
C ASP A 43 3.20 -25.97 1.52
N LEU A 44 1.91 -26.33 1.64
CA LEU A 44 1.08 -26.76 0.53
C LEU A 44 0.20 -25.65 -0.05
N LEU A 45 0.10 -24.50 0.63
CA LEU A 45 -0.63 -23.33 0.13
C LEU A 45 -0.20 -22.86 -1.27
N PRO A 46 1.09 -22.91 -1.68
CA PRO A 46 1.48 -22.53 -3.04
C PRO A 46 0.81 -23.38 -4.13
N TYR A 47 0.58 -24.67 -3.85
CA TYR A 47 -0.10 -25.57 -4.81
C TYR A 47 -1.60 -25.29 -4.87
N LEU A 48 -2.22 -24.99 -3.72
CA LEU A 48 -3.61 -24.54 -3.68
C LEU A 48 -3.79 -23.19 -4.40
N ALA A 49 -2.88 -22.25 -4.18
CA ALA A 49 -2.88 -20.95 -4.86
C ALA A 49 -2.73 -21.11 -6.38
N TRP A 50 -1.82 -21.98 -6.82
CA TRP A 50 -1.67 -22.31 -8.23
C TRP A 50 -2.93 -22.94 -8.82
N ALA A 51 -3.54 -23.91 -8.12
CA ALA A 51 -4.75 -24.58 -8.60
C ALA A 51 -5.97 -23.64 -8.70
N LEU A 52 -5.97 -22.56 -7.92
CA LEU A 52 -6.98 -21.50 -7.96
C LEU A 52 -6.56 -20.27 -8.78
N SER A 53 -5.45 -20.37 -9.53
CA SER A 53 -4.90 -19.33 -10.41
C SER A 53 -4.69 -17.98 -9.72
N VAL A 54 -4.22 -17.96 -8.47
CA VAL A 54 -3.98 -16.71 -7.74
C VAL A 54 -2.97 -15.82 -8.49
N ASP A 55 -3.38 -14.59 -8.84
CA ASP A 55 -2.63 -13.69 -9.72
C ASP A 55 -1.29 -13.20 -9.13
N ARG A 56 -1.20 -12.98 -7.81
CA ARG A 56 0.00 -12.49 -7.12
C ARG A 56 0.34 -13.40 -5.95
N TRP A 57 1.57 -13.88 -5.91
CA TRP A 57 2.05 -14.75 -4.85
C TRP A 57 3.48 -14.44 -4.46
N ASP A 58 3.76 -14.43 -3.15
CA ASP A 58 5.11 -14.30 -2.62
C ASP A 58 5.36 -15.41 -1.58
N LYS A 59 6.48 -16.11 -1.75
CA LYS A 59 6.90 -17.19 -0.87
C LYS A 59 7.23 -16.69 0.53
N ASN A 60 7.65 -15.44 0.65
CA ASN A 60 8.06 -14.83 1.92
C ASN A 60 6.89 -14.21 2.68
N TRP A 61 5.66 -14.25 2.15
CA TRP A 61 4.51 -13.75 2.88
C TRP A 61 4.21 -14.58 4.13
N PRO A 62 3.71 -13.92 5.20
CA PRO A 62 3.18 -14.62 6.36
C PRO A 62 1.98 -15.48 5.94
N ALA A 63 1.72 -16.55 6.70
CA ALA A 63 0.70 -17.54 6.37
C ALA A 63 -0.68 -16.90 6.20
N GLU A 64 -1.02 -15.92 7.02
CA GLU A 64 -2.29 -15.20 6.99
C GLU A 64 -2.49 -14.49 5.65
N LYS A 65 -1.44 -13.85 5.12
CA LYS A 65 -1.51 -13.14 3.83
C LYS A 65 -1.62 -14.11 2.66
N LYS A 66 -0.94 -15.25 2.72
CA LYS A 66 -1.07 -16.34 1.74
C LYS A 66 -2.51 -16.87 1.70
N ILE A 67 -3.10 -17.13 2.86
CA ILE A 67 -4.48 -17.61 2.99
C ILE A 67 -5.47 -16.57 2.47
N ALA A 68 -5.30 -15.29 2.87
CA ALA A 68 -6.17 -14.20 2.44
C ALA A 68 -6.15 -14.02 0.91
N SER A 69 -4.97 -14.11 0.28
CA SER A 69 -4.81 -14.04 -1.17
C SER A 69 -5.58 -15.16 -1.89
N ILE A 70 -5.51 -16.40 -1.37
CA ILE A 70 -6.28 -17.53 -1.89
C ILE A 70 -7.79 -17.32 -1.74
N GLN A 71 -8.25 -16.86 -0.58
CA GLN A 71 -9.68 -16.64 -0.35
C GLN A 71 -10.26 -15.52 -1.22
N GLN A 72 -9.46 -14.50 -1.52
CA GLN A 72 -9.89 -13.35 -2.32
C GLN A 72 -9.84 -13.61 -3.84
N SER A 73 -9.05 -14.57 -4.31
CA SER A 73 -8.87 -14.85 -5.74
C SER A 73 -10.20 -15.08 -6.46
N TYR A 74 -11.14 -15.81 -5.85
CA TYR A 74 -12.45 -16.08 -6.44
C TYR A 74 -13.31 -14.81 -6.60
N TRP A 75 -13.23 -13.87 -5.65
CA TRP A 75 -13.94 -12.59 -5.77
C TRP A 75 -13.36 -11.76 -6.93
N LEU A 76 -12.04 -11.75 -7.07
CA LEU A 76 -11.31 -11.03 -8.11
C LEU A 76 -11.59 -11.63 -9.50
N HIS A 77 -11.42 -12.95 -9.65
CA HIS A 77 -11.63 -13.65 -10.91
C HIS A 77 -13.04 -13.46 -11.46
N ARG A 78 -14.06 -13.47 -10.60
CA ARG A 78 -15.45 -13.22 -11.01
C ARG A 78 -15.71 -11.79 -11.50
N ARG A 79 -14.81 -10.85 -11.21
CA ARG A 79 -14.97 -9.41 -11.50
C ARG A 79 -13.89 -8.86 -12.41
N LYS A 80 -12.98 -9.70 -12.93
CA LYS A 80 -12.00 -9.27 -13.93
C LYS A 80 -12.72 -8.58 -15.08
N GLY A 81 -12.12 -7.49 -15.57
CA GLY A 81 -12.73 -6.59 -16.54
C GLY A 81 -13.49 -5.41 -15.94
N THR A 82 -13.63 -5.32 -14.62
CA THR A 82 -14.34 -4.21 -13.96
C THR A 82 -13.37 -3.24 -13.26
N ARG A 83 -13.81 -1.98 -13.09
CA ARG A 83 -13.09 -0.99 -12.26
C ARG A 83 -12.82 -1.50 -10.84
N ALA A 84 -13.75 -2.27 -10.29
CA ALA A 84 -13.62 -2.85 -8.95
C ALA A 84 -12.46 -3.87 -8.86
N ALA A 85 -12.27 -4.70 -9.89
CA ALA A 85 -11.14 -5.63 -9.94
C ALA A 85 -9.80 -4.90 -10.07
N VAL A 86 -9.72 -3.91 -10.96
CA VAL A 86 -8.51 -3.08 -11.14
C VAL A 86 -8.17 -2.35 -9.84
N ARG A 87 -9.17 -1.70 -9.21
CA ARG A 87 -8.98 -1.04 -7.91
C ARG A 87 -8.48 -2.01 -6.85
N ARG A 88 -9.09 -3.19 -6.74
CA ARG A 88 -8.75 -4.18 -5.71
C ARG A 88 -7.30 -4.64 -5.81
N VAL A 89 -6.84 -4.91 -7.02
CA VAL A 89 -5.45 -5.30 -7.29
C VAL A 89 -4.46 -4.22 -6.85
N ILE A 90 -4.78 -2.96 -7.10
CA ILE A 90 -3.94 -1.81 -6.70
C ILE A 90 -3.93 -1.66 -5.18
N GLU A 91 -5.10 -1.80 -4.53
CA GLU A 91 -5.23 -1.80 -3.06
C GLU A 91 -4.46 -2.95 -2.39
N ASP A 92 -4.44 -4.14 -2.99
CA ASP A 92 -3.69 -5.29 -2.48
C ASP A 92 -2.15 -5.05 -2.52
N MET A 93 -1.70 -4.07 -3.31
CA MET A 93 -0.31 -3.58 -3.30
C MET A 93 -0.04 -2.51 -2.23
N GLY A 94 -1.08 -2.02 -1.54
CA GLY A 94 -0.99 -0.95 -0.55
C GLY A 94 -1.13 0.46 -1.15
N PHE A 95 -1.60 0.56 -2.39
CA PHE A 95 -1.80 1.81 -3.12
C PHE A 95 -3.29 2.15 -3.20
N SER A 96 -3.62 3.36 -3.63
CA SER A 96 -5.01 3.73 -3.91
C SER A 96 -5.19 4.15 -5.37
N ALA A 97 -6.41 4.02 -5.90
CA ALA A 97 -6.68 4.23 -7.31
C ALA A 97 -7.95 5.06 -7.57
N THR A 98 -7.77 6.12 -8.36
CA THR A 98 -8.84 6.96 -8.91
C THR A 98 -8.90 6.78 -10.42
N PHE A 99 -10.12 6.76 -10.98
CA PHE A 99 -10.36 6.50 -12.40
C PHE A 99 -11.10 7.68 -13.00
N ALA A 100 -10.71 8.06 -14.21
CA ALA A 100 -11.46 8.97 -15.07
C ALA A 100 -11.76 8.27 -16.40
N GLU A 101 -13.03 8.21 -16.80
CA GLU A 101 -13.42 7.58 -18.06
C GLU A 101 -13.29 8.56 -19.22
N TRP A 102 -13.14 8.06 -20.44
CA TRP A 102 -12.96 8.91 -21.63
C TRP A 102 -14.05 9.98 -21.80
N PHE A 103 -15.29 9.70 -21.42
CA PHE A 103 -16.41 10.65 -21.52
C PHE A 103 -16.37 11.74 -20.44
N ASP A 104 -15.61 11.56 -19.35
CA ASP A 104 -15.44 12.57 -18.31
C ASP A 104 -14.35 13.59 -18.70
N VAL A 105 -13.35 13.16 -19.48
CA VAL A 105 -12.15 13.96 -19.80
C VAL A 105 -11.99 14.30 -21.28
N GLY A 106 -12.87 13.79 -22.15
CA GLY A 106 -12.83 14.04 -23.59
C GLY A 106 -11.77 13.23 -24.36
N ASP A 107 -11.43 12.03 -23.89
CA ASP A 107 -10.48 11.14 -24.57
C ASP A 107 -11.13 10.27 -25.66
N GLU A 108 -10.32 9.48 -26.36
CA GLU A 108 -10.77 8.50 -27.34
C GLU A 108 -11.77 7.49 -26.73
N PRO A 109 -12.93 7.25 -27.37
CA PRO A 109 -13.91 6.29 -26.89
C PRO A 109 -13.31 4.90 -26.65
N GLY A 110 -13.56 4.34 -25.46
CA GLY A 110 -12.97 3.05 -25.10
C GLY A 110 -11.75 3.13 -24.20
N THR A 111 -11.29 4.34 -23.87
CA THR A 111 -10.13 4.54 -23.00
C THR A 111 -10.50 4.97 -21.58
N PHE A 112 -9.55 4.85 -20.66
CA PHE A 112 -9.65 5.41 -19.31
C PHE A 112 -8.28 5.88 -18.83
N ARG A 113 -8.29 6.82 -17.89
CA ARG A 113 -7.11 7.27 -17.17
C ARG A 113 -7.14 6.73 -15.74
N LEU A 114 -5.97 6.41 -15.23
CA LEU A 114 -5.77 5.87 -13.89
C LEU A 114 -4.79 6.74 -13.12
N GLU A 115 -5.21 7.22 -11.95
CA GLU A 115 -4.33 7.91 -11.01
C GLU A 115 -4.09 7.00 -9.80
N ILE A 116 -2.82 6.75 -9.49
CA ILE A 116 -2.38 5.82 -8.45
C ILE A 116 -1.57 6.59 -7.42
N ASP A 117 -2.05 6.64 -6.18
CA ASP A 117 -1.28 7.18 -5.06
C ASP A 117 -0.49 6.04 -4.38
N VAL A 118 0.84 6.18 -4.38
CA VAL A 118 1.79 5.18 -3.90
C VAL A 118 2.10 5.35 -2.40
N ASN A 119 1.48 6.32 -1.72
CA ASN A 119 1.72 6.60 -0.29
C ASN A 119 3.24 6.71 0.02
N GLU A 120 3.64 6.30 1.22
CA GLU A 120 5.04 6.27 1.70
C GLU A 120 5.79 4.96 1.36
N VAL A 121 5.12 4.01 0.70
CA VAL A 121 5.71 2.69 0.37
C VAL A 121 6.82 2.84 -0.68
N GLY A 122 6.73 3.89 -1.49
CA GLY A 122 7.64 4.15 -2.60
C GLY A 122 7.43 3.18 -3.77
N LEU A 123 8.05 3.51 -4.90
CA LEU A 123 7.95 2.72 -6.14
C LEU A 123 9.34 2.25 -6.56
N THR A 124 9.54 0.93 -6.65
CA THR A 124 10.70 0.36 -7.31
C THR A 124 10.34 -0.02 -8.75
N PRO A 125 11.31 -0.11 -9.70
CA PRO A 125 11.04 -0.57 -11.05
C PRO A 125 10.31 -1.93 -11.08
N LYS A 126 10.74 -2.86 -10.22
CA LYS A 126 10.10 -4.17 -10.07
C LYS A 126 8.64 -4.07 -9.59
N THR A 127 8.36 -3.15 -8.67
CA THR A 127 7.00 -2.91 -8.18
C THR A 127 6.12 -2.31 -9.28
N LEU A 128 6.67 -1.41 -10.10
CA LEU A 128 5.95 -0.82 -11.23
C LEU A 128 5.64 -1.85 -12.32
N ASP A 129 6.59 -2.73 -12.65
CA ASP A 129 6.37 -3.83 -13.60
C ASP A 129 5.24 -4.76 -13.12
N GLU A 130 5.24 -5.10 -11.82
CA GLU A 130 4.20 -5.93 -11.24
C GLU A 130 2.83 -5.22 -11.21
N LEU A 131 2.81 -3.92 -10.93
CA LEU A 131 1.60 -3.09 -10.98
C LEU A 131 1.02 -3.09 -12.41
N ASN A 132 1.86 -2.85 -13.42
CA ASN A 132 1.45 -2.89 -14.83
C ASN A 132 0.91 -4.27 -15.23
N ARG A 133 1.59 -5.35 -14.81
CA ARG A 133 1.14 -6.73 -15.08
C ARG A 133 -0.23 -6.99 -14.48
N LEU A 134 -0.41 -6.69 -13.19
CA LEU A 134 -1.66 -6.98 -12.50
C LEU A 134 -2.83 -6.10 -12.99
N ILE A 135 -2.57 -4.83 -13.33
CA ILE A 135 -3.58 -3.99 -14.00
C ILE A 135 -3.94 -4.57 -15.37
N GLY A 136 -2.95 -5.03 -16.13
CA GLY A 136 -3.15 -5.72 -17.42
C GLY A 136 -4.03 -6.96 -17.30
N ASP A 137 -3.79 -7.79 -16.28
CA ASP A 137 -4.55 -9.02 -16.01
C ASP A 137 -5.99 -8.73 -15.50
N ALA A 138 -6.19 -7.62 -14.80
CA ALA A 138 -7.48 -7.25 -14.21
C ALA A 138 -8.36 -6.41 -15.14
N LYS A 139 -7.78 -5.58 -16.01
CA LYS A 139 -8.55 -4.71 -16.91
C LYS A 139 -9.12 -5.51 -18.09
N PRO A 140 -10.23 -5.07 -18.68
CA PRO A 140 -10.74 -5.72 -19.89
C PRO A 140 -9.82 -5.40 -21.07
N VAL A 141 -9.61 -6.38 -21.95
CA VAL A 141 -8.74 -6.24 -23.12
C VAL A 141 -9.24 -5.14 -24.06
N SER A 142 -10.56 -4.96 -24.16
CA SER A 142 -11.22 -3.97 -25.02
C SER A 142 -11.19 -2.53 -24.48
N ARG A 143 -10.71 -2.29 -23.25
CA ARG A 143 -10.56 -0.93 -22.71
C ARG A 143 -9.09 -0.61 -22.53
N HIS A 144 -8.61 0.44 -23.20
CA HIS A 144 -7.21 0.79 -23.20
C HIS A 144 -6.90 1.87 -22.17
N LEU A 145 -5.75 1.76 -21.52
CA LEU A 145 -5.27 2.76 -20.58
C LEU A 145 -4.67 3.91 -21.40
N ALA A 146 -5.32 5.07 -21.42
CA ALA A 146 -4.80 6.24 -22.13
C ALA A 146 -3.64 6.88 -21.36
N GLN A 147 -3.76 6.94 -20.03
CA GLN A 147 -2.77 7.55 -19.15
C GLN A 147 -2.76 6.87 -17.79
N MET A 148 -1.54 6.69 -17.24
CA MET A 148 -1.32 6.32 -15.85
C MET A 148 -0.52 7.41 -15.16
N THR A 149 -1.11 8.08 -14.18
CA THR A 149 -0.43 9.06 -13.33
C THR A 149 -0.11 8.41 -12.00
N ILE A 150 1.15 8.49 -11.59
CA ILE A 150 1.60 7.98 -10.30
C ILE A 150 1.91 9.18 -9.42
N SER A 151 1.17 9.33 -8.32
CA SER A 151 1.37 10.38 -7.33
C SER A 151 2.02 9.79 -6.07
N THR A 152 2.88 10.59 -5.44
CA THR A 152 3.45 10.31 -4.13
C THR A 152 3.43 11.59 -3.33
N SER A 153 3.16 11.48 -2.03
CA SER A 153 3.19 12.61 -1.12
C SER A 153 4.20 12.36 -0.02
N ALA A 154 5.06 13.34 0.24
CA ALA A 154 5.97 13.34 1.38
C ALA A 154 5.49 14.40 2.37
N ARG A 155 5.31 14.02 3.63
CA ARG A 155 5.01 14.96 4.71
C ARG A 155 6.27 15.21 5.52
N GLY A 156 6.53 16.47 5.83
CA GLY A 156 7.68 16.88 6.63
C GLY A 156 7.38 18.14 7.43
N ASN A 157 8.11 18.33 8.53
CA ASN A 157 8.00 19.54 9.32
C ASN A 157 8.93 20.61 8.74
N ALA A 158 8.36 21.76 8.37
CA ALA A 158 9.14 22.95 8.04
C ALA A 158 9.23 23.85 9.28
N TRP A 159 10.44 24.09 9.76
CA TRP A 159 10.69 25.02 10.87
C TRP A 159 10.98 26.40 10.29
N ILE A 160 10.25 27.41 10.74
CA ILE A 160 10.46 28.81 10.36
C ILE A 160 11.02 29.53 11.59
N GLY A 161 12.16 30.20 11.43
CA GLY A 161 12.78 31.03 12.46
C GLY A 161 12.83 32.49 12.00
N VAL A 162 12.59 33.42 12.94
CA VAL A 162 12.72 34.87 12.72
C VAL A 162 13.68 35.41 13.78
N ALA A 163 14.66 36.21 13.34
CA ALA A 163 15.55 36.95 14.22
C ALA A 163 15.33 38.46 13.99
N PRO A 164 14.55 39.14 14.85
CA PRO A 164 14.43 40.59 14.80
C PRO A 164 15.72 41.22 15.36
N PHE A 165 16.27 42.18 14.63
CA PHE A 165 17.35 43.03 15.12
C PHE A 165 16.78 44.42 15.34
N ASP A 166 17.02 44.97 16.53
CA ASP A 166 16.71 46.35 16.88
C ASP A 166 18.01 47.07 17.25
N GLY A 167 18.12 48.33 16.87
CA GLY A 167 19.33 49.12 17.05
C GLY A 167 19.03 50.61 17.02
N ALA A 168 19.59 51.34 17.98
CA ALA A 168 19.47 52.79 18.06
C ALA A 168 20.79 53.46 17.66
N ILE A 169 20.73 54.45 16.78
CA ILE A 169 21.87 55.33 16.47
C ILE A 169 21.78 56.54 17.40
N THR A 170 22.74 56.69 18.30
CA THR A 170 22.84 57.88 19.19
C THR A 170 24.05 58.71 18.80
N THR A 171 23.81 59.95 18.39
CA THR A 171 24.88 60.92 18.12
C THR A 171 25.23 61.67 19.39
N VAL A 172 26.50 61.62 19.83
CA VAL A 172 26.98 62.32 21.02
C VAL A 172 27.66 63.63 20.62
N TYR A 173 27.19 64.75 21.17
CA TYR A 173 27.72 66.08 20.90
C TYR A 173 28.62 66.61 22.02
N PRO A 174 29.57 67.51 21.71
CA PRO A 174 30.39 68.20 22.71
C PRO A 174 29.56 69.11 23.63
N PRO A 175 30.04 69.40 24.86
CA PRO A 175 29.36 70.32 25.78
C PRO A 175 29.17 71.71 25.16
N GLY A 176 27.94 72.24 25.21
CA GLY A 176 27.61 73.59 24.72
C GLY A 176 27.13 73.66 23.26
N TYR A 177 27.07 72.54 22.54
CA TYR A 177 26.49 72.47 21.20
C TYR A 177 25.00 72.13 21.26
N THR A 178 24.15 72.99 20.71
CA THR A 178 22.72 72.73 20.50
C THR A 178 22.50 72.23 19.06
N PRO A 179 22.04 70.98 18.86
CA PRO A 179 21.75 70.46 17.53
C PRO A 179 20.62 71.25 16.86
N ASP A 180 20.72 71.45 15.55
CA ASP A 180 19.65 71.98 14.70
C ASP A 180 18.74 70.82 14.30
N ASP A 181 17.47 70.92 14.66
CA ASP A 181 16.36 69.94 14.56
C ASP A 181 16.67 68.44 14.77
N SER A 182 15.86 67.83 15.64
CA SER A 182 15.96 66.41 15.97
C SER A 182 15.48 65.56 14.77
N ILE A 183 16.37 65.19 13.86
CA ILE A 183 16.02 64.26 12.78
C ILE A 183 15.84 62.87 13.41
N TYR A 184 14.59 62.45 13.63
CA TYR A 184 14.25 61.07 13.99
C TYR A 184 14.06 60.27 12.71
N PHE A 185 14.88 59.25 12.50
CA PHE A 185 14.70 58.29 11.41
C PHE A 185 14.58 56.88 11.98
N ASP A 186 13.44 56.25 11.72
CA ASP A 186 13.22 54.83 11.97
C ASP A 186 13.69 54.06 10.72
N GLY A 187 14.64 53.16 10.92
CA GLY A 187 15.20 52.32 9.86
C GLY A 187 14.70 50.89 9.98
N ALA A 188 13.96 50.41 8.98
CA ALA A 188 13.58 49.00 8.87
C ALA A 188 14.55 48.26 7.95
N ALA A 189 15.33 47.35 8.54
CA ALA A 189 16.25 46.49 7.83
C ALA A 189 15.59 45.14 7.51
N HIS A 190 15.33 44.87 6.22
CA HIS A 190 14.83 43.57 5.77
C HIS A 190 15.98 42.70 5.24
N TYR A 191 16.03 41.43 5.68
CA TYR A 191 17.04 40.46 5.24
C TYR A 191 17.08 40.25 3.71
N SER A 192 15.96 40.46 3.02
CA SER A 192 15.80 40.21 1.58
C SER A 192 15.99 41.43 0.67
N GLY A 193 16.42 42.59 1.16
CA GLY A 193 16.55 43.76 0.29
C GLY A 193 16.79 45.10 0.99
N ASN A 194 16.41 46.17 0.28
CA ASN A 194 16.72 47.55 0.61
C ASN A 194 16.26 47.98 2.01
N TYR A 195 17.07 48.84 2.63
CA TYR A 195 16.71 49.54 3.86
C TYR A 195 15.66 50.60 3.56
N TYR A 196 14.56 50.59 4.31
CA TYR A 196 13.55 51.64 4.27
C TYR A 196 13.75 52.55 5.46
N PHE A 197 13.89 53.85 5.18
CA PHE A 197 14.02 54.89 6.18
C PHE A 197 12.76 55.74 6.14
N SER A 198 12.09 55.89 7.27
CA SER A 198 10.98 56.84 7.46
C SER A 198 11.37 57.80 8.57
N GLY A 199 11.19 59.09 8.35
CA GLY A 199 11.41 60.12 9.37
C GLY A 199 10.42 61.26 9.21
N GLU A 200 9.99 61.84 10.32
CA GLU A 200 9.28 63.13 10.35
C GLU A 200 10.30 64.25 10.56
N GLN A 201 10.34 65.21 9.63
CA GLN A 201 10.88 66.54 9.91
C GLN A 201 9.79 67.32 10.65
N LYS A 202 10.06 67.71 11.89
CA LYS A 202 9.25 68.70 12.59
C LYS A 202 9.76 70.09 12.32
#